data_AF-A0ABD0YS05-F1
#
_entry.id   AF-A0ABD0YS05-F1
#
_cell.length_a   1.000
_cell.length_b   1.000
_cell.length_c   1.000
_cell.angle_alpha   90.00
_cell.angle_beta   90.00
_cell.angle_gamma   90.00
#
_symmetry.space_group_name_H-M   'P 1'
#
loop_
_entity.id
_entity.type
_entity.pdbx_description
1 polymer ?
#
loop_
_entity_poly.entity_id
_entity_poly.type
_entity_poly.pdbx_seq_one_letter_code
_entity_poly.pdbx_strand_id
1 'polypeptide(L)'
;MKRARFEVYKFAQSCLGASEKHQSNVELAVKLGARPPKKKSVNYKELIKINKSTLEENKKQDIIVRMGKQFTTKGKKETKKQSLKRKKRVGDGILNVYGKVGNFLFLDVNY
;
A
#
# COMPACT_ATOMS: atom_id res chain seq x y z
N MET A 1 6.49 14.94 18.48
CA MET A 1 6.29 14.48 17.07
C MET A 1 4.89 14.71 16.49
N LYS A 2 3.82 14.95 17.26
CA LYS A 2 2.46 15.13 16.72
C LYS A 2 2.20 16.52 16.09
N ARG A 3 2.75 17.59 16.67
CA ARG A 3 2.53 18.99 16.21
C ARG A 3 3.16 19.30 14.85
N ALA A 4 4.44 18.98 14.66
CA ALA A 4 5.13 19.20 13.38
C ALA A 4 4.43 18.50 12.19
N ARG A 5 3.94 17.27 12.39
CA ARG A 5 3.17 16.55 11.35
C ARG A 5 1.86 17.27 11.00
N PHE A 6 1.18 17.82 12.01
CA PHE A 6 -0.04 18.58 11.82
C PHE A 6 0.22 19.92 11.11
N GLU A 7 1.31 20.61 11.43
CA GLU A 7 1.70 21.86 10.76
C GLU A 7 2.04 21.63 9.29
N VAL A 8 2.80 20.58 8.98
CA VAL A 8 3.08 20.19 7.58
C VAL A 8 1.78 19.87 6.84
N TYR A 9 0.86 19.13 7.47
CA TYR A 9 -0.44 18.82 6.87
C TYR A 9 -1.27 20.09 6.62
N LYS A 10 -1.37 20.99 7.61
CA LYS A 10 -2.09 22.26 7.50
C LYS A 10 -1.49 23.14 6.40
N PHE A 11 -0.16 23.21 6.33
CA PHE A 11 0.55 23.92 5.28
C PHE A 11 0.25 23.33 3.89
N ALA A 12 0.32 22.01 3.75
CA ALA A 12 -0.03 21.33 2.50
C ALA A 12 -1.49 21.61 2.09
N GLN A 13 -2.42 21.62 3.05
CA GLN A 13 -3.81 21.96 2.75
C GLN A 13 -3.99 23.42 2.38
N SER A 14 -3.21 24.35 2.93
CA SER A 14 -3.41 25.79 2.72
C SER A 14 -3.35 26.20 1.24
N CYS A 15 -2.45 25.56 0.47
CA CYS A 15 -2.21 25.81 -0.96
C CYS A 15 -3.30 25.25 -1.90
N LEU A 16 -4.14 24.33 -1.42
CA LEU A 16 -5.13 23.64 -2.25
C LEU A 16 -6.37 24.50 -2.53
N GLY A 17 -7.00 24.29 -3.69
CA GLY A 17 -8.30 24.87 -4.02
C GLY A 17 -9.44 24.30 -3.16
N ALA A 18 -10.61 24.94 -3.14
CA ALA A 18 -11.74 24.49 -2.31
C ALA A 18 -12.20 23.05 -2.63
N SER A 19 -12.26 22.70 -3.92
CA SER A 19 -12.63 21.35 -4.38
C SER A 19 -11.61 20.29 -3.92
N GLU A 20 -10.31 20.59 -4.08
CA GLU A 20 -9.22 19.69 -3.71
C GLU A 20 -9.13 19.50 -2.19
N LYS A 21 -9.34 20.57 -1.42
CA LYS A 21 -9.45 20.52 0.05
C LYS A 21 -10.58 19.57 0.48
N HIS A 22 -11.75 19.70 -0.14
CA HIS A 22 -12.88 18.81 0.14
C HIS A 22 -12.54 17.35 -0.15
N GLN A 23 -11.92 17.06 -1.30
CA GLN A 23 -11.50 15.70 -1.65
C GLN A 23 -10.48 15.13 -0.65
N SER A 24 -9.46 15.92 -0.30
CA SER A 24 -8.45 15.55 0.70
C SER A 24 -9.07 15.21 2.06
N ASN A 25 -10.05 16.01 2.50
CA ASN A 25 -10.76 15.78 3.76
C ASN A 25 -11.62 14.51 3.72
N VAL A 26 -12.34 14.27 2.61
CA VAL A 26 -13.12 13.05 2.42
C VAL A 26 -12.20 11.82 2.44
N GLU A 27 -11.07 11.87 1.74
CA GLU A 27 -10.09 10.78 1.72
C GLU A 27 -9.52 10.50 3.12
N LEU A 28 -9.17 11.56 3.86
CA LEU A 28 -8.70 11.43 5.25
C LEU A 28 -9.78 10.79 6.13
N ALA A 29 -11.03 11.25 6.04
CA ALA A 29 -12.14 10.68 6.80
C ALA A 29 -12.32 9.18 6.50
N VAL A 30 -12.26 8.77 5.22
CA VAL A 30 -12.35 7.36 4.83
C VAL A 30 -11.19 6.54 5.40
N LYS A 31 -9.95 7.06 5.38
CA LYS A 31 -8.78 6.40 6.00
C LYS A 31 -8.93 6.23 7.52
N LEU A 32 -9.64 7.15 8.17
CA LEU A 32 -9.99 7.08 9.59
C LEU A 32 -11.17 6.14 9.88
N GLY A 33 -11.76 5.52 8.86
CA GLY A 33 -12.86 4.57 8.99
C GLY A 33 -14.25 5.15 8.75
N ALA A 34 -14.36 6.40 8.30
CA ALA A 34 -15.65 6.96 7.92
C ALA A 34 -16.21 6.22 6.69
N ARG A 35 -17.54 6.08 6.65
CA ARG A 35 -18.23 5.48 5.51
C ARG A 35 -18.14 6.43 4.30
N PRO A 36 -17.66 5.96 3.12
CA PRO A 36 -17.59 6.79 1.93
C PRO A 36 -18.97 7.22 1.44
N PRO A 37 -19.09 8.40 0.80
CA PRO A 37 -20.36 8.89 0.28
C PRO A 37 -20.90 7.98 -0.84
N LYS A 38 -22.23 7.84 -0.91
CA LYS A 38 -22.89 7.01 -1.92
C LYS A 38 -22.75 7.64 -3.31
N LYS A 39 -22.38 6.83 -4.30
CA LYS A 39 -22.37 7.25 -5.71
C LYS A 39 -23.79 7.47 -6.23
N LYS A 40 -23.94 8.38 -7.20
CA LYS A 40 -25.22 8.58 -7.91
C LYS A 40 -25.64 7.28 -8.60
N SER A 41 -26.95 6.98 -8.57
CA SER A 41 -27.52 5.89 -9.35
C SER A 41 -27.46 6.24 -10.83
N VAL A 42 -26.94 5.33 -11.65
CA VAL A 42 -26.84 5.46 -13.11
C VAL A 42 -27.48 4.25 -13.77
N ASN A 43 -28.01 4.42 -14.99
CA ASN A 43 -28.59 3.31 -15.74
C ASN A 43 -27.50 2.28 -16.08
N TYR A 44 -27.81 0.99 -15.96
CA TYR A 44 -26.87 -0.10 -16.24
C TYR A 44 -26.27 -0.04 -17.65
N LYS A 45 -27.08 0.30 -18.66
CA LYS A 45 -26.60 0.41 -20.06
C LYS A 45 -25.57 1.52 -20.22
N GLU A 46 -25.73 2.63 -19.47
CA GLU A 46 -24.79 3.75 -19.47
C GLU A 46 -23.51 3.40 -18.71
N LEU A 47 -23.64 2.71 -17.57
CA LEU A 47 -22.50 2.26 -16.77
C LEU A 47 -21.59 1.33 -17.56
N ILE A 48 -22.14 0.42 -18.36
CA ILE A 48 -21.35 -0.44 -19.26
C ILE A 48 -20.56 0.41 -20.28
N LYS A 49 -21.22 1.40 -20.90
CA LYS A 49 -20.57 2.26 -21.91
C LYS A 49 -19.40 3.03 -21.30
N ILE A 50 -19.61 3.64 -20.13
CA ILE A 50 -18.57 4.37 -19.39
C ILE A 50 -17.41 3.45 -19.01
N ASN A 51 -17.68 2.24 -18.53
CA ASN A 51 -16.63 1.29 -18.18
C ASN A 51 -15.80 0.84 -19.39
N LYS A 52 -16.44 0.67 -20.55
CA LYS A 52 -15.73 0.33 -21.79
C LYS A 52 -14.85 1.49 -22.27
N SER A 53 -15.36 2.72 -22.30
CA SER A 53 -14.59 3.88 -22.74
C SER A 53 -13.39 4.16 -21.83
N THR A 54 -13.60 4.13 -20.52
CA THR A 54 -12.52 4.31 -19.53
C THR A 54 -11.45 3.22 -19.65
N LEU A 55 -11.83 1.96 -19.89
CA LEU A 55 -10.86 0.88 -20.13
C LEU A 55 -10.02 1.11 -21.38
N GLU A 56 -10.64 1.59 -22.47
CA GLU A 56 -9.92 1.90 -23.71
C GLU A 56 -8.97 3.10 -23.55
N GLU A 57 -9.40 4.15 -22.85
CA GLU A 57 -8.55 5.30 -22.52
C GLU A 57 -7.36 4.89 -21.66
N ASN A 58 -7.57 4.08 -20.63
CA ASN A 58 -6.50 3.57 -19.78
C ASN A 58 -5.50 2.72 -20.58
N LYS A 59 -5.98 1.87 -21.50
CA LYS A 59 -5.10 1.11 -22.40
C LYS A 59 -4.27 2.03 -23.29
N LYS A 60 -4.86 3.09 -23.84
CA LYS A 60 -4.13 4.08 -24.66
C LYS A 60 -3.06 4.79 -23.82
N GLN A 61 -3.40 5.24 -22.60
CA GLN A 61 -2.44 5.86 -21.69
C GLN A 61 -1.30 4.91 -21.31
N ASP A 62 -1.61 3.66 -21.01
CA ASP A 62 -0.60 2.62 -20.70
C ASP A 62 0.36 2.41 -21.87
N ILE A 63 -0.15 2.38 -23.10
CA ILE A 63 0.69 2.25 -24.31
C ILE A 63 1.62 3.46 -24.44
N ILE A 64 1.11 4.68 -24.26
CA ILE A 64 1.92 5.91 -24.31
C ILE A 64 3.02 5.90 -23.24
N VAL A 65 2.68 5.54 -21.99
CA VAL A 65 3.65 5.45 -20.89
C VAL A 65 4.72 4.39 -21.17
N ARG A 66 4.34 3.24 -21.73
CA ARG A 66 5.29 2.17 -22.10
C ARG A 66 6.23 2.61 -23.23
N MET A 67 5.70 3.27 -24.26
CA MET A 67 6.52 3.81 -25.36
C MET A 67 7.49 4.88 -24.83
N GLY A 68 7.02 5.83 -24.01
CA GLY A 68 7.88 6.85 -23.40
C GLY A 68 8.99 6.30 -22.51
N LYS A 69 8.74 5.18 -21.79
CA LYS A 69 9.75 4.49 -20.98
C LYS A 69 10.83 3.81 -21.83
N GLN A 70 10.49 3.26 -23.00
CA GLN A 70 11.45 2.56 -23.86
C GLN A 70 12.55 3.48 -24.44
N PHE A 71 12.30 4.79 -24.55
CA PHE A 71 13.31 5.75 -25.02
C PHE A 71 14.33 6.16 -23.96
N THR A 72 14.05 5.95 -22.66
CA THR A 72 14.94 6.39 -21.57
C THR A 72 15.85 5.26 -21.03
N THR A 73 15.60 4.00 -21.39
CA THR A 73 16.32 2.84 -20.84
C THR A 73 17.60 2.44 -21.57
N LYS A 74 18.05 3.18 -22.60
CA LYS A 74 19.35 2.93 -23.27
C LYS A 74 20.57 3.53 -22.51
N GLY A 75 20.40 3.94 -21.26
CA GLY A 75 21.46 4.55 -20.45
C GLY A 75 21.64 3.90 -19.09
N LYS A 76 22.59 2.95 -19.01
CA LYS A 76 23.40 2.60 -17.83
C LYS A 76 22.68 2.11 -16.55
N LYS A 77 22.92 0.84 -16.20
CA LYS A 77 23.82 0.42 -15.10
C LYS A 77 23.55 -1.05 -14.73
N GLU A 78 24.43 -1.94 -15.18
CA GLU A 78 24.68 -3.18 -14.46
C GLU A 78 25.26 -2.83 -13.09
N THR A 79 24.39 -2.61 -12.10
CA THR A 79 24.81 -2.69 -10.70
C THR A 79 24.58 -4.12 -10.28
N LYS A 80 25.69 -4.86 -10.11
CA LYS A 80 25.71 -6.19 -9.50
C LYS A 80 24.82 -6.15 -8.27
N LYS A 81 23.71 -6.89 -8.29
CA LYS A 81 22.84 -7.06 -7.12
C LYS A 81 23.67 -7.71 -6.03
N GLN A 82 24.22 -6.93 -5.10
CA GLN A 82 24.65 -7.47 -3.82
C GLN A 82 23.40 -8.01 -3.15
N SER A 83 23.20 -9.32 -3.20
CA SER A 83 22.12 -9.96 -2.49
C SER A 83 22.37 -9.77 -0.99
N LEU A 84 21.68 -8.80 -0.39
CA LEU A 84 21.61 -8.65 1.07
C LEU A 84 20.72 -9.78 1.61
N LYS A 85 21.17 -11.03 1.48
CA LYS A 85 20.63 -12.13 2.27
C LYS A 85 21.15 -11.93 3.68
N ARG A 86 20.38 -11.26 4.53
CA ARG A 86 20.60 -11.24 5.97
C ARG A 86 20.54 -12.70 6.43
N LYS A 87 21.71 -13.31 6.72
CA LYS A 87 21.75 -14.62 7.37
C LYS A 87 21.10 -14.46 8.74
N LYS A 88 19.88 -14.97 8.92
CA LYS A 88 19.31 -15.12 10.26
C LYS A 88 20.24 -16.07 11.03
N ARG A 89 20.75 -15.65 12.19
CA ARG A 89 21.51 -16.55 13.05
C ARG A 89 20.57 -17.65 13.51
N VAL A 90 20.97 -18.91 13.37
CA VAL A 90 20.22 -20.06 13.91
C VAL A 90 20.14 -19.83 15.42
N GLY A 91 18.92 -19.58 15.92
CA GLY A 91 18.66 -19.28 17.34
C GLY A 91 17.92 -17.97 17.63
N ASP A 92 17.72 -17.07 16.66
CA ASP A 92 17.09 -15.74 16.89
C ASP A 92 15.54 -15.79 16.86
N GLY A 93 14.96 -16.79 17.53
CA GLY A 93 13.52 -17.01 17.62
C GLY A 93 13.01 -16.89 19.06
N ILE A 94 11.71 -16.63 19.22
CA ILE A 94 11.03 -16.41 20.51
C ILE A 94 11.23 -17.57 21.52
N LEU A 95 11.63 -18.75 21.02
CA LEU A 95 11.94 -19.94 21.81
C LEU A 95 13.15 -19.76 22.75
N ASN A 96 14.06 -18.81 22.46
CA ASN A 96 15.12 -18.45 23.41
C ASN A 96 14.59 -17.64 24.61
N VAL A 97 13.50 -16.89 24.43
CA VAL A 97 12.91 -16.07 25.50
C VAL A 97 12.09 -16.94 26.47
N TYR A 98 11.43 -17.97 25.94
CA TYR A 98 10.49 -18.80 26.71
C TYR A 98 10.95 -20.24 26.96
N GLY A 99 12.13 -20.62 26.48
CA GLY A 99 12.71 -21.95 26.65
C GLY A 99 12.10 -23.00 25.71
N LYS A 100 12.88 -24.03 25.39
CA LYS A 100 12.44 -25.19 24.60
C LYS A 100 11.66 -26.13 25.52
N VAL A 101 10.40 -26.38 25.21
CA VAL A 101 9.55 -27.30 25.98
C VAL A 101 10.17 -28.71 25.89
N GLY A 102 10.70 -29.19 27.02
CA GLY A 102 11.19 -30.56 27.15
C GLY A 102 10.02 -31.55 27.17
N ASN A 103 10.22 -32.72 26.57
CA ASN A 103 9.26 -33.82 26.62
C ASN A 103 8.96 -34.15 28.10
N PHE A 104 7.77 -33.80 28.55
CA PHE A 104 7.24 -34.25 29.83
C PHE A 104 7.09 -35.77 29.77
N LEU A 105 7.99 -36.48 30.44
CA LEU A 105 7.80 -37.87 30.83
C LEU A 105 6.56 -37.91 31.72
N PHE A 106 5.50 -38.57 31.25
CA PHE A 106 4.42 -39.03 32.11
C PHE A 106 5.04 -39.98 33.13
N LEU A 107 5.14 -39.55 34.38
CA LEU A 107 5.33 -40.47 35.49
C LEU A 107 4.00 -41.19 35.69
N ASP A 108 4.01 -42.48 35.35
CA ASP A 108 2.99 -43.42 35.79
C ASP A 108 3.00 -43.46 37.33
N VAL A 109 1.87 -43.08 37.92
CA VAL A 109 1.54 -43.36 39.31
C VAL A 109 1.19 -44.84 39.40
N ASN A 110 2.03 -45.65 40.06
CA ASN A 110 1.60 -46.93 40.62
C ASN A 110 2.52 -47.38 41.78
N TYR A 111 1.87 -47.54 42.94
CA TYR A 111 2.27 -48.10 44.24
C TYR A 111 3.41 -47.44 45.03
#